data_AF-A0A258JNY9-F1
#
_entry.id   AF-A0A258JNY9-F1
#
_cell.length_a   1.000
_cell.length_b   1.000
_cell.length_c   1.000
_cell.angle_alpha   90.00
_cell.angle_beta   90.00
_cell.angle_gamma   90.00
#
_symmetry.space_group_name_H-M   'P 1'
#
loop_
_entity.id
_entity.type
_entity.pdbx_description
1 polymer ?
#
loop_
_entity_poly.entity_id
_entity_poly.type
_entity_poly.pdbx_seq_one_letter_code
_entity_poly.pdbx_strand_id
1 'polypeptide(L)'
;MKHVFLAFLFFGFSITAQEITSKELTYNEFLGYVKKYHPLVKNANLEISKAQANLMMARGGFDPKIEVDFSKKQFKDKEYYSILNSSFKIPTWYGIEIKAGFDNSEGVYLNPQNTLPNQGLTSLGISVPLGQGLFINQRMADLQKAKMQIQLSQAEKKLQAIVVLYDASVAYFNWKKSFNEVALYEEYNKNAEIRFKGIKSLIVQGDKPAIDSIEAGMTVKNRSLNLIDAQLKLAKAKLELSNFLWLENNIP
;
A
#
# COMPACT_ATOMS: atom_id res chain seq x y z
N MET A 1 -70.78 8.59 3.49
CA MET A 1 -69.31 8.63 3.60
C MET A 1 -68.76 7.59 4.58
N LYS A 2 -69.18 6.31 4.48
CA LYS A 2 -68.68 5.21 5.35
C LYS A 2 -67.96 4.09 4.59
N HIS A 3 -68.07 4.05 3.27
CA HIS A 3 -67.46 3.00 2.43
C HIS A 3 -66.05 3.34 1.92
N VAL A 4 -65.60 4.59 2.04
CA VAL A 4 -64.24 4.99 1.63
C VAL A 4 -63.19 4.62 2.69
N PHE A 5 -63.59 4.54 3.96
CA PHE A 5 -62.70 4.15 5.06
C PHE A 5 -62.32 2.66 5.05
N LEU A 6 -63.14 1.80 4.45
CA LEU A 6 -62.90 0.35 4.38
C LEU A 6 -61.93 -0.04 3.26
N ALA A 7 -61.74 0.81 2.24
CA ALA A 7 -60.78 0.56 1.17
C ALA A 7 -59.32 0.85 1.60
N PHE A 8 -59.10 1.67 2.63
CA PHE A 8 -57.77 2.00 3.14
C PHE A 8 -57.16 0.92 4.04
N LEU A 9 -57.94 -0.08 4.44
CA LEU A 9 -57.51 -1.15 5.35
C LEU A 9 -56.88 -2.34 4.62
N PHE A 10 -56.85 -2.34 3.28
CA PHE A 10 -56.25 -3.40 2.46
C PHE A 10 -54.87 -3.06 1.88
N PHE A 11 -54.33 -1.86 2.15
CA PHE A 11 -52.93 -1.54 1.86
C PHE A 11 -52.02 -1.99 3.02
N GLY A 12 -51.90 -3.31 3.17
CA GLY A 12 -50.87 -3.92 4.01
C GLY A 12 -49.50 -3.64 3.40
N PHE A 13 -48.87 -2.56 3.83
CA PHE A 13 -47.46 -2.28 3.55
C PHE A 13 -46.63 -3.44 4.12
N SER A 14 -46.10 -4.30 3.24
CA SER A 14 -45.07 -5.26 3.61
C SER A 14 -43.76 -4.49 3.78
N ILE A 15 -43.54 -4.00 4.99
CA ILE A 15 -42.28 -3.36 5.38
C ILE A 15 -41.30 -4.49 5.71
N THR A 16 -40.50 -4.92 4.73
CA THR A 16 -39.27 -5.67 4.99
C THR A 16 -38.19 -4.68 5.42
N ALA A 17 -38.24 -4.23 6.67
CA ALA A 17 -37.21 -3.39 7.28
C ALA A 17 -36.49 -4.18 8.36
N GLN A 18 -35.71 -5.16 7.95
CA GLN A 18 -34.63 -5.74 8.74
C GLN A 18 -33.69 -6.42 7.75
N GLU A 19 -32.75 -5.67 7.20
CA GLU A 19 -31.48 -6.29 6.83
C GLU A 19 -30.90 -6.84 8.13
N ILE A 20 -31.01 -8.15 8.33
CA ILE A 20 -30.25 -8.84 9.35
C ILE A 20 -28.80 -8.57 8.97
N THR A 21 -28.18 -7.61 9.65
CA THR A 21 -26.76 -7.36 9.54
C THR A 21 -26.11 -8.66 9.98
N SER A 22 -25.75 -9.50 9.01
CA SER A 22 -25.12 -10.77 9.27
C SER A 22 -23.88 -10.47 10.09
N LYS A 23 -23.83 -10.98 11.33
CA LYS A 23 -22.62 -10.87 12.18
C LYS A 23 -21.50 -11.79 11.68
N GLU A 24 -21.69 -12.44 10.54
CA GLU A 24 -20.73 -13.33 9.93
C GLU A 24 -19.85 -12.55 8.97
N LEU A 25 -18.55 -12.51 9.25
CA LEU A 25 -17.56 -11.97 8.33
C LEU A 25 -17.27 -13.01 7.25
N THR A 26 -17.84 -12.83 6.07
CA THR A 26 -17.56 -13.74 4.94
C THR A 26 -16.14 -13.53 4.42
N TYR A 27 -15.59 -14.57 3.79
CA TYR A 27 -14.26 -14.49 3.18
C TYR A 27 -14.13 -13.37 2.13
N ASN A 28 -15.18 -13.18 1.32
CA ASN A 28 -15.20 -12.16 0.28
C ASN A 28 -15.23 -10.74 0.88
N GLU A 29 -16.01 -10.53 1.94
CA GLU A 29 -16.06 -9.25 2.66
C GLU A 29 -14.71 -8.96 3.33
N PHE A 30 -14.15 -9.93 4.04
CA PHE A 30 -12.82 -9.83 4.64
C PHE A 30 -11.77 -9.42 3.61
N LEU A 31 -11.72 -10.11 2.47
CA LEU A 31 -10.78 -9.80 1.40
C LEU A 31 -11.03 -8.41 0.79
N GLY A 32 -12.29 -7.98 0.73
CA GLY A 32 -12.69 -6.63 0.33
C GLY A 32 -12.13 -5.56 1.26
N TYR A 33 -12.24 -5.75 2.58
CA TYR A 33 -11.66 -4.87 3.58
C TYR A 33 -10.13 -4.78 3.46
N VAL A 34 -9.45 -5.93 3.36
CA VAL A 34 -7.99 -5.99 3.19
C VAL A 34 -7.57 -5.25 1.93
N LYS A 35 -8.22 -5.50 0.79
CA LYS A 35 -7.89 -4.85 -0.48
C LYS A 35 -8.08 -3.33 -0.43
N LYS A 36 -9.06 -2.83 0.32
CA LYS A 36 -9.41 -1.41 0.38
C LYS A 36 -8.56 -0.63 1.38
N TYR A 37 -8.28 -1.20 2.55
CA TYR A 37 -7.75 -0.46 3.69
C TYR A 37 -6.34 -0.88 4.13
N HIS A 38 -5.83 -2.03 3.68
CA HIS A 38 -4.53 -2.50 4.16
C HIS A 38 -3.39 -1.54 3.77
N PRO A 39 -2.56 -1.07 4.73
CA PRO A 39 -1.54 -0.04 4.50
C PRO A 39 -0.55 -0.39 3.38
N LEU A 40 -0.10 -1.66 3.31
CA LEU A 40 0.82 -2.09 2.25
C LEU A 40 0.21 -1.97 0.84
N VAL A 41 -1.09 -2.25 0.69
CA VAL A 41 -1.80 -2.10 -0.59
C VAL A 41 -1.95 -0.62 -0.95
N LYS A 42 -2.17 0.24 0.05
CA LYS A 42 -2.24 1.69 -0.12
C LYS A 42 -0.87 2.27 -0.52
N ASN A 43 0.21 1.86 0.15
CA ASN A 43 1.58 2.30 -0.14
C ASN A 43 2.01 1.93 -1.56
N ALA A 44 1.59 0.77 -2.07
CA ALA A 44 1.86 0.33 -3.43
C ALA A 44 1.33 1.32 -4.50
N ASN A 45 0.31 2.13 -4.19
CA ASN A 45 -0.16 3.19 -5.11
C ASN A 45 0.83 4.36 -5.21
N LEU A 46 1.60 4.65 -4.15
CA LEU A 46 2.55 5.75 -4.14
C LEU A 46 3.69 5.53 -5.13
N GLU A 47 4.11 4.28 -5.35
CA GLU A 47 5.14 3.94 -6.33
C GLU A 47 4.69 4.26 -7.77
N ILE A 48 3.39 4.11 -8.09
CA ILE A 48 2.86 4.53 -9.39
C ILE A 48 2.93 6.06 -9.53
N SER A 49 2.51 6.80 -8.49
CA SER A 49 2.59 8.27 -8.51
C SER A 49 4.03 8.76 -8.66
N LYS A 50 4.98 8.11 -7.99
CA LYS A 50 6.41 8.37 -8.12
C LYS A 50 6.92 8.08 -9.53
N ALA A 51 6.52 6.96 -10.13
CA ALA A 51 6.87 6.64 -11.52
C ALA A 51 6.29 7.65 -12.52
N GLN A 52 5.07 8.13 -12.29
CA GLN A 52 4.44 9.19 -13.09
C GLN A 52 5.17 10.53 -12.94
N ALA A 53 5.58 10.89 -11.72
CA ALA A 53 6.39 12.09 -11.48
C ALA A 53 7.75 12.00 -12.17
N ASN A 54 8.39 10.83 -12.15
CA ASN A 54 9.63 10.59 -12.89
C ASN A 54 9.43 10.70 -14.41
N LEU A 55 8.30 10.21 -14.95
CA LEU A 55 7.97 10.41 -16.36
C LEU A 55 7.77 11.89 -16.69
N MET A 56 7.10 12.65 -15.81
CA MET A 56 6.93 14.10 -15.99
C MET A 56 8.28 14.82 -15.97
N MET A 57 9.17 14.47 -15.05
CA MET A 57 10.53 15.00 -14.98
C MET A 57 11.32 14.70 -16.27
N ALA A 58 11.24 13.45 -16.77
CA ALA A 58 11.90 13.07 -18.02
C ALA A 58 11.33 13.82 -19.23
N ARG A 59 10.02 14.14 -19.24
CA ARG A 59 9.41 15.00 -20.27
C ARG A 59 9.90 16.45 -20.16
N GLY A 60 10.03 16.98 -18.95
CA GLY A 60 10.55 18.33 -18.69
C GLY A 60 12.00 18.52 -19.15
N GLY A 61 12.76 17.44 -19.34
CA GLY A 61 14.09 17.49 -19.97
C GLY A 61 14.07 17.98 -21.42
N PHE A 62 12.91 18.01 -22.08
CA PHE A 62 12.71 18.54 -23.43
C PHE A 62 12.09 19.95 -23.45
N ASP A 63 11.79 20.52 -22.29
CA ASP A 63 11.22 21.86 -22.22
C ASP A 63 12.31 22.93 -22.40
N PRO A 64 11.99 24.08 -23.00
CA PRO A 64 12.89 25.23 -23.02
C PRO A 64 13.28 25.63 -21.59
N LYS A 65 14.57 25.88 -21.36
CA LYS A 65 15.06 26.35 -20.06
C LYS A 65 15.80 27.66 -20.19
N ILE A 66 15.59 28.50 -19.18
CA ILE A 66 16.34 29.74 -18.97
C ILE A 66 17.21 29.49 -17.74
N GLU A 67 18.52 29.67 -17.89
CA GLU A 67 19.51 29.58 -16.82
C GLU A 67 20.12 30.97 -16.65
N VAL A 68 20.10 31.51 -15.43
CA VAL A 68 20.73 32.79 -15.10
C VAL A 68 21.68 32.54 -13.94
N ASP A 69 22.96 32.69 -14.21
CA ASP A 69 24.03 32.55 -13.23
C ASP A 69 24.61 33.92 -12.94
N PHE A 70 24.55 34.34 -11.67
CA PHE A 70 25.13 35.59 -11.21
C PHE A 70 26.19 35.31 -10.14
N SER A 71 27.44 35.69 -10.42
CA SER A 71 28.59 35.46 -9.55
C SER A 71 29.26 36.79 -9.23
N LYS A 72 29.26 37.16 -7.94
CA LYS A 72 29.90 38.38 -7.44
C LYS A 72 30.90 38.04 -6.35
N LYS A 73 32.08 38.67 -6.39
CA LYS A 73 33.08 38.58 -5.32
C LYS A 73 33.41 39.96 -4.80
N GLN A 74 33.24 40.14 -3.50
CA GLN A 74 33.58 41.36 -2.77
C GLN A 74 34.48 41.01 -1.58
N PHE A 75 35.53 41.78 -1.35
CA PHE A 75 36.42 41.59 -0.21
C PHE A 75 37.01 42.94 0.25
N LYS A 76 36.99 43.20 1.57
CA LYS A 76 37.47 44.46 2.19
C LYS A 76 36.94 45.71 1.48
N ASP A 77 35.61 45.79 1.32
CA ASP A 77 34.89 46.90 0.68
C ASP A 77 35.26 47.18 -0.78
N LYS A 78 35.98 46.26 -1.44
CA LYS A 78 36.27 46.32 -2.87
C LYS A 78 35.51 45.22 -3.61
N GLU A 79 34.82 45.59 -4.67
CA GLU A 79 34.24 44.66 -5.63
C GLU A 79 35.35 44.16 -6.57
N TYR A 80 35.60 42.85 -6.56
CA TYR A 80 36.64 42.23 -7.36
C TYR A 80 36.14 41.95 -8.77
N TYR A 81 34.98 41.29 -8.85
CA TYR A 81 34.28 41.01 -10.10
C TYR A 81 32.79 40.76 -9.87
N SER A 82 32.03 40.95 -10.95
CA SER A 82 30.62 40.63 -11.14
C SER A 82 30.47 39.97 -12.51
N ILE A 83 29.95 38.75 -12.55
CA ILE A 83 29.77 37.95 -13.76
C ILE A 83 28.30 37.55 -13.81
N LEU A 84 27.61 37.94 -14.88
CA LEU A 84 26.24 37.57 -15.19
C LEU A 84 26.25 36.75 -16.49
N ASN A 85 25.85 35.48 -16.40
CA ASN A 85 25.65 34.64 -17.57
C ASN A 85 24.16 34.28 -17.64
N SER A 86 23.51 34.63 -18.74
CA SER A 86 22.12 34.26 -19.01
C SER A 86 22.08 33.38 -20.25
N SER A 87 21.48 32.21 -20.17
CA SER A 87 21.34 31.31 -21.31
C SER A 87 19.93 30.76 -21.44
N PHE A 88 19.42 30.77 -22.67
CA PHE A 88 18.18 30.17 -23.08
C PHE A 88 18.49 28.98 -23.99
N LYS A 89 17.97 27.80 -23.63
CA LYS A 89 18.24 26.56 -24.35
C LYS A 89 16.93 25.87 -24.70
N ILE A 90 16.72 25.59 -25.98
CA ILE A 90 15.59 24.77 -26.46
C ILE A 90 16.16 23.42 -26.92
N PRO A 91 16.02 22.37 -26.09
CA PRO A 91 16.39 21.01 -26.51
C PRO A 91 15.32 20.42 -27.42
N THR A 92 15.74 19.72 -28.48
CA THR A 92 14.84 18.95 -29.36
C THR A 92 15.01 17.45 -29.14
N TRP A 93 14.07 16.66 -29.68
CA TRP A 93 14.06 15.21 -29.52
C TRP A 93 15.32 14.53 -30.08
N TYR A 94 15.83 15.02 -31.22
CA TYR A 94 16.99 14.47 -31.94
C TYR A 94 18.35 14.93 -31.39
N GLY A 95 18.37 15.54 -30.19
CA GLY A 95 19.59 16.02 -29.56
C GLY A 95 20.11 17.35 -30.12
N ILE A 96 19.45 17.92 -31.12
CA ILE A 96 19.75 19.28 -31.61
C ILE A 96 19.27 20.28 -30.55
N GLU A 97 20.12 21.23 -30.18
CA GLU A 97 19.80 22.26 -29.20
C GLU A 97 19.99 23.65 -29.81
N ILE A 98 18.98 24.50 -29.67
CA ILE A 98 19.08 25.92 -29.99
C ILE A 98 19.48 26.65 -28.72
N LYS A 99 20.54 27.46 -28.79
CA LYS A 99 21.09 28.20 -27.65
C LYS A 99 21.10 29.68 -27.99
N ALA A 100 20.54 30.49 -27.10
CA ALA A 100 20.74 31.93 -27.09
C ALA A 100 21.34 32.30 -25.73
N GLY A 101 22.26 33.25 -25.67
CA GLY A 101 22.92 33.65 -24.44
C GLY A 101 23.20 35.15 -24.41
N PHE A 102 23.29 35.68 -23.20
CA PHE A 102 23.73 37.04 -22.92
C PHE A 102 24.65 36.99 -21.70
N ASP A 103 25.92 37.32 -21.92
CA ASP A 103 26.96 37.31 -20.89
C ASP A 103 27.46 38.74 -20.66
N ASN A 104 27.51 39.17 -19.39
CA ASN A 104 28.10 40.43 -18.97
C ASN A 104 29.09 40.19 -17.83
N SER A 105 30.30 40.69 -17.95
CA SER A 105 31.31 40.59 -16.89
C SER A 105 31.99 41.92 -16.65
N GLU A 106 32.02 42.34 -15.39
CA GLU A 106 32.54 43.63 -14.94
C GLU A 106 33.44 43.43 -13.71
N GLY A 107 34.49 44.24 -13.56
CA GLY A 107 35.34 44.24 -12.37
C GLY A 107 36.82 44.53 -12.62
N VAL A 108 37.48 45.09 -11.60
CA VAL A 108 38.90 45.48 -11.67
C VAL A 108 39.83 44.27 -11.61
N TYR A 109 39.38 43.17 -10.99
CA TYR A 109 40.15 41.91 -10.84
C TYR A 109 39.51 40.77 -11.63
N LEU A 110 38.94 41.07 -12.79
CA LEU A 110 38.38 40.09 -13.71
C LEU A 110 39.51 39.30 -14.41
N ASN A 111 39.35 37.99 -14.54
CA ASN A 111 40.27 37.16 -15.32
C ASN A 111 40.22 37.61 -16.80
N PRO A 112 41.36 37.86 -17.47
CA PRO A 112 41.38 38.27 -18.88
C PRO A 112 40.60 37.36 -19.84
N GLN A 113 40.42 36.08 -19.52
CA GLN A 113 39.60 35.15 -20.31
C GLN A 113 38.10 35.48 -20.31
N ASN A 114 37.63 36.23 -19.29
CA ASN A 114 36.25 36.66 -19.14
C ASN A 114 36.05 38.13 -19.60
N THR A 115 37.05 38.74 -20.23
CA THR A 115 36.94 40.11 -20.75
C THR A 115 35.98 40.12 -21.94
N LEU A 116 34.85 40.80 -21.77
CA LEU A 116 33.76 40.91 -22.74
C LEU A 116 33.60 42.39 -23.17
N PRO A 117 32.92 42.67 -24.31
CA PRO A 117 32.61 44.05 -24.70
C PRO A 117 31.77 44.77 -23.62
N ASN A 118 31.95 46.08 -23.46
CA ASN A 118 31.23 46.90 -22.45
C ASN A 118 29.69 46.87 -22.57
N GLN A 119 29.14 46.37 -23.69
CA GLN A 119 27.71 46.22 -23.92
C GLN A 119 27.21 44.78 -23.65
N GLY A 120 28.07 43.89 -23.16
CA GLY A 120 27.82 42.45 -23.03
C GLY A 120 28.08 41.69 -24.33
N LEU A 121 28.02 40.35 -24.25
CA LEU A 121 28.11 39.44 -25.39
C LEU A 121 26.79 38.70 -25.58
N THR A 122 26.13 38.97 -26.70
CA THR A 122 24.97 38.20 -27.14
C THR A 122 25.43 37.07 -28.05
N SER A 123 25.05 35.84 -27.74
CA SER A 123 25.35 34.65 -28.55
C SER A 123 24.07 33.98 -29.02
N LEU A 124 24.08 33.48 -30.26
CA LEU A 124 23.03 32.63 -30.81
C LEU A 124 23.70 31.49 -31.58
N GLY A 125 23.33 30.26 -31.29
CA GLY A 125 23.96 29.08 -31.90
C GLY A 125 23.08 27.86 -31.90
N ILE A 126 23.44 26.90 -32.75
CA ILE A 126 22.81 25.58 -32.84
C ILE A 126 23.87 24.55 -32.50
N SER A 127 23.54 23.63 -31.61
CA SER A 127 24.40 22.52 -31.21
C SER A 127 23.82 21.23 -31.81
N VAL A 128 24.57 20.59 -32.70
CA VAL A 128 24.18 19.31 -33.32
C VAL A 128 25.14 18.21 -32.89
N PRO A 129 24.70 17.20 -32.13
CA PRO A 129 25.54 16.06 -31.79
C PRO A 129 25.76 15.17 -33.03
N LEU A 130 26.97 14.67 -33.22
CA LEU A 130 27.32 13.76 -34.32
C LEU A 130 27.42 12.31 -33.82
N GLY A 131 27.02 11.36 -34.67
CA GLY A 131 27.09 9.92 -34.36
C GLY A 131 26.08 9.48 -33.30
N GLN A 132 26.57 8.88 -32.20
CA GLN A 132 25.72 8.24 -31.18
C GLN A 132 24.67 9.19 -30.59
N GLY A 133 25.02 10.46 -30.35
CA GLY A 133 24.09 11.45 -29.78
C GLY A 133 22.92 11.86 -30.69
N LEU A 134 23.00 11.55 -32.00
CA LEU A 134 21.93 11.78 -32.96
C LEU A 134 20.92 10.62 -32.97
N PHE A 135 21.41 9.37 -32.83
CA PHE A 135 20.56 8.17 -32.80
C PHE A 135 19.94 7.93 -31.41
N ILE A 136 20.72 8.09 -30.35
CA ILE A 136 20.26 7.92 -28.97
C ILE A 136 20.94 8.94 -28.07
N ASN A 137 20.14 9.79 -27.43
CA ASN A 137 20.61 10.74 -26.43
C ASN A 137 20.08 10.34 -25.05
N GLN A 138 20.73 10.87 -24.02
CA GLN A 138 20.39 10.58 -22.64
C GLN A 138 18.92 10.92 -22.32
N ARG A 139 18.40 12.05 -22.83
CA ARG A 139 17.01 12.46 -22.61
C ARG A 139 16.00 11.46 -23.17
N MET A 140 16.23 10.94 -24.38
CA MET A 140 15.39 9.93 -25.02
C MET A 140 15.46 8.60 -24.27
N ALA A 141 16.67 8.19 -23.86
CA ALA A 141 16.86 7.00 -23.06
C ALA A 141 16.13 7.11 -21.71
N ASP A 142 16.25 8.24 -21.02
CA ASP A 142 15.59 8.52 -19.75
C ASP A 142 14.07 8.54 -19.89
N LEU A 143 13.54 9.12 -20.97
CA LEU A 143 12.10 9.10 -21.26
C LEU A 143 11.59 7.68 -21.52
N GLN A 144 12.31 6.88 -22.30
CA GLN A 144 11.94 5.47 -22.55
C GLN A 144 11.99 4.67 -21.25
N LYS A 145 13.06 4.82 -20.47
CA LYS A 145 13.20 4.19 -19.15
C LYS A 145 12.06 4.58 -18.21
N ALA A 146 11.69 5.86 -18.15
CA ALA A 146 10.60 6.33 -17.31
C ALA A 146 9.23 5.77 -17.75
N LYS A 147 8.99 5.60 -19.05
CA LYS A 147 7.78 4.93 -19.56
C LYS A 147 7.72 3.46 -19.13
N MET A 148 8.83 2.73 -19.25
CA MET A 148 8.91 1.34 -18.80
C MET A 148 8.76 1.23 -17.29
N GLN A 149 9.29 2.18 -16.52
CA GLN A 149 9.15 2.23 -15.07
C GLN A 149 7.68 2.28 -14.62
N ILE A 150 6.79 2.94 -15.37
CA ILE A 150 5.35 2.94 -15.04
C ILE A 150 4.77 1.53 -15.15
N GLN A 151 5.11 0.80 -16.22
CA GLN A 151 4.62 -0.56 -16.43
C GLN A 151 5.15 -1.50 -15.34
N LEU A 152 6.44 -1.37 -14.99
CA LEU A 152 7.06 -2.09 -13.89
C LEU A 152 6.35 -1.81 -12.57
N SER A 153 6.13 -0.53 -12.24
CA SER A 153 5.49 -0.12 -10.98
C SER A 153 4.04 -0.62 -10.89
N GLN A 154 3.32 -0.71 -12.02
CA GLN A 154 1.99 -1.32 -12.06
C GLN A 154 2.02 -2.83 -11.79
N ALA A 155 3.02 -3.54 -12.33
CA ALA A 155 3.22 -4.96 -12.08
C ALA A 155 3.61 -5.23 -10.61
N GLU A 156 4.54 -4.45 -10.08
CA GLU A 156 4.98 -4.51 -8.68
C GLU A 156 3.83 -4.24 -7.71
N LYS A 157 2.99 -3.23 -7.98
CA LYS A 157 1.78 -2.98 -7.19
C LYS A 157 0.86 -4.20 -7.18
N LYS A 158 0.61 -4.81 -8.34
CA LYS A 158 -0.24 -6.01 -8.44
C LYS A 158 0.36 -7.16 -7.63
N LEU A 159 1.68 -7.38 -7.74
CA LEU A 159 2.37 -8.42 -6.99
C LEU A 159 2.26 -8.19 -5.48
N GLN A 160 2.54 -6.98 -5.00
CA GLN A 160 2.42 -6.64 -3.58
C GLN A 160 0.99 -6.84 -3.06
N ALA A 161 -0.02 -6.40 -3.83
CA ALA A 161 -1.41 -6.62 -3.48
C ALA A 161 -1.74 -8.13 -3.41
N ILE A 162 -1.27 -8.94 -4.36
CA ILE A 162 -1.50 -10.39 -4.36
C ILE A 162 -0.86 -11.05 -3.14
N VAL A 163 0.36 -10.68 -2.77
CA VAL A 163 1.05 -11.23 -1.59
C VAL A 163 0.26 -10.93 -0.31
N VAL A 164 -0.15 -9.68 -0.11
CA VAL A 164 -0.96 -9.29 1.06
C VAL A 164 -2.29 -10.04 1.09
N LEU A 165 -2.98 -10.14 -0.04
CA LEU A 165 -4.25 -10.86 -0.13
C LEU A 165 -4.06 -12.36 0.15
N TYR A 166 -2.99 -12.96 -0.34
CA TYR A 166 -2.65 -14.36 -0.09
C TYR A 166 -2.40 -14.61 1.41
N ASP A 167 -1.56 -13.80 2.05
CA ASP A 167 -1.24 -13.93 3.48
C ASP A 167 -2.50 -13.73 4.34
N ALA A 168 -3.33 -12.74 3.99
CA ALA A 168 -4.62 -12.52 4.64
C ALA A 168 -5.56 -13.72 4.48
N SER A 169 -5.62 -14.33 3.30
CA SER A 169 -6.42 -15.53 3.06
C SER A 169 -5.96 -16.70 3.93
N VAL A 170 -4.65 -16.92 4.04
CA VAL A 170 -4.08 -17.95 4.93
C VAL A 170 -4.49 -17.68 6.38
N ALA A 171 -4.39 -16.44 6.85
CA ALA A 171 -4.82 -16.04 8.20
C ALA A 171 -6.32 -16.31 8.44
N TYR A 172 -7.18 -15.98 7.47
CA TYR A 172 -8.62 -16.24 7.54
C TYR A 172 -8.94 -17.73 7.68
N PHE A 173 -8.34 -18.58 6.84
CA PHE A 173 -8.59 -20.01 6.89
C PHE A 173 -7.99 -20.66 8.15
N ASN A 174 -6.86 -20.16 8.65
CA ASN A 174 -6.30 -20.59 9.93
C ASN A 174 -7.22 -20.23 11.11
N TRP A 175 -7.79 -19.02 11.11
CA TRP A 175 -8.79 -18.63 12.10
C TRP A 175 -10.03 -19.53 12.04
N LYS A 176 -10.59 -19.75 10.84
CA LYS A 176 -11.76 -20.61 10.64
C LYS A 176 -11.49 -22.05 11.09
N LYS A 177 -10.30 -22.58 10.78
CA LYS A 177 -9.86 -23.90 11.24
C LYS A 177 -9.80 -23.97 12.76
N SER A 178 -9.15 -23.01 13.42
CA SER A 178 -9.04 -22.96 14.89
C SER A 178 -10.40 -22.81 15.57
N PHE A 179 -11.34 -22.08 14.94
CA PHE A 179 -12.70 -21.96 15.43
C PHE A 179 -13.42 -23.31 15.42
N ASN A 180 -13.33 -24.04 14.31
CA ASN A 180 -13.88 -25.39 14.20
C ASN A 180 -13.20 -26.39 15.16
N GLU A 181 -11.89 -26.24 15.39
CA GLU A 181 -11.13 -27.05 16.35
C GLU A 181 -11.65 -26.85 17.78
N VAL A 182 -11.94 -25.61 18.20
CA VAL A 182 -12.57 -25.33 19.50
C VAL A 182 -13.93 -26.01 19.61
N ALA A 183 -14.81 -25.84 18.62
CA ALA A 183 -16.14 -26.45 18.62
C ALA A 183 -16.07 -27.99 18.75
N LEU A 184 -15.10 -28.62 18.08
CA LEU A 184 -14.86 -30.06 18.18
C LEU A 184 -14.41 -30.48 19.59
N TYR A 185 -13.49 -29.73 20.21
CA TYR A 185 -13.03 -30.03 21.56
C TYR A 185 -14.08 -29.78 22.64
N GLU A 186 -14.99 -28.82 22.43
CA GLU A 186 -16.17 -28.63 23.28
C GLU A 186 -17.06 -29.87 23.27
N GLU A 187 -17.31 -30.44 22.08
CA GLU A 187 -18.06 -31.69 21.95
C GLU A 187 -17.34 -32.87 22.62
N TYR A 188 -16.03 -33.00 22.42
CA TYR A 188 -15.24 -34.05 23.06
C TYR A 188 -15.24 -33.96 24.59
N ASN A 189 -15.15 -32.74 25.14
CA ASN A 189 -15.22 -32.53 26.57
C ASN A 189 -16.62 -32.89 27.11
N LYS A 190 -17.68 -32.46 26.43
CA LYS A 190 -19.07 -32.80 26.77
C LYS A 190 -19.30 -34.32 26.76
N ASN A 191 -18.83 -35.01 25.73
CA ASN A 191 -18.95 -36.47 25.61
C ASN A 191 -18.17 -37.20 26.71
N ALA A 192 -16.98 -36.71 27.08
CA ALA A 192 -16.21 -37.24 28.20
C ALA A 192 -16.93 -37.06 29.55
N GLU A 193 -17.56 -35.90 29.78
CA GLU A 193 -18.35 -35.65 30.99
C GLU A 193 -19.58 -36.56 31.08
N ILE A 194 -20.28 -36.78 29.96
CA ILE A 194 -21.41 -37.71 29.89
C ILE A 194 -20.95 -39.13 30.24
N ARG A 195 -19.84 -39.59 29.64
CA ARG A 195 -19.26 -40.91 29.93
C ARG A 195 -18.83 -41.04 31.39
N PHE A 196 -18.21 -40.03 31.96
CA PHE A 196 -17.81 -40.02 33.37
C PHE A 196 -19.01 -40.14 34.31
N LYS A 197 -20.10 -39.41 34.04
CA LYS A 197 -21.36 -39.54 34.79
C LYS A 197 -21.95 -40.95 34.67
N GLY A 198 -21.91 -41.54 33.47
CA GLY A 198 -22.34 -42.92 33.24
C GLY A 198 -21.54 -43.94 34.06
N ILE A 199 -20.21 -43.86 34.01
CA ILE A 199 -19.31 -44.74 34.79
C ILE A 199 -19.55 -44.59 36.30
N LYS A 200 -19.71 -43.36 36.79
CA LYS A 200 -20.01 -43.11 38.21
C LYS A 200 -21.33 -43.77 38.62
N SER A 201 -22.35 -43.75 37.77
CA SER A 201 -23.62 -44.43 38.03
C SER A 201 -23.47 -45.95 38.12
N LEU A 202 -22.71 -46.56 37.20
CA LEU A 202 -22.44 -48.00 37.20
C LEU A 202 -21.68 -48.46 38.43
N ILE A 203 -20.74 -47.65 38.92
CA ILE A 203 -20.00 -47.92 40.17
C ILE A 203 -20.93 -47.89 41.37
N VAL A 204 -21.83 -46.90 41.46
CA VAL A 204 -22.83 -46.81 42.55
C VAL A 204 -23.78 -48.02 42.54
N GLN A 205 -24.09 -48.54 41.36
CA GLN A 205 -24.93 -49.74 41.20
C GLN A 205 -24.15 -51.06 41.40
N GLY A 206 -22.83 -50.99 41.60
CA GLY A 206 -21.98 -52.17 41.83
C GLY A 206 -21.52 -52.91 40.56
N ASP A 207 -21.80 -52.39 39.37
CA ASP A 207 -21.48 -53.02 38.07
C ASP A 207 -20.02 -52.77 37.63
N LYS A 208 -19.38 -51.72 38.16
CA LYS A 208 -17.98 -51.36 37.84
C LYS A 208 -17.11 -51.11 39.06
N PRO A 209 -15.79 -51.40 38.99
CA PRO A 209 -14.87 -51.11 40.07
C PRO A 209 -14.59 -49.61 40.20
N ALA A 210 -14.29 -49.15 41.43
CA ALA A 210 -14.07 -47.73 41.71
C ALA A 210 -12.88 -47.11 40.93
N ILE A 211 -11.88 -47.91 40.55
CA ILE A 211 -10.71 -47.46 39.77
C ILE A 211 -11.09 -46.86 38.41
N ASP A 212 -12.15 -47.36 37.76
CA ASP A 212 -12.66 -46.84 36.48
C ASP A 212 -13.07 -45.36 36.59
N SER A 213 -13.47 -44.91 37.79
CA SER A 213 -13.79 -43.49 38.02
C SER A 213 -12.55 -42.60 37.94
N ILE A 214 -11.38 -43.09 38.34
CA ILE A 214 -10.13 -42.34 38.29
C ILE A 214 -9.69 -42.21 36.82
N GLU A 215 -9.73 -43.29 36.05
CA GLU A 215 -9.40 -43.28 34.62
C GLU A 215 -10.34 -42.37 33.81
N ALA A 216 -11.64 -42.47 34.06
CA ALA A 216 -12.63 -41.61 33.43
C ALA A 216 -12.45 -40.14 33.85
N GLY A 217 -12.11 -39.87 35.12
CA GLY A 217 -11.80 -38.55 35.62
C GLY A 217 -10.56 -37.94 34.95
N MET A 218 -9.48 -38.72 34.80
CA MET A 218 -8.29 -38.30 34.05
C MET A 218 -8.63 -37.95 32.59
N THR A 219 -9.49 -38.74 31.96
CA THR A 219 -9.95 -38.47 30.58
C THR A 219 -10.67 -37.12 30.48
N VAL A 220 -11.58 -36.81 31.40
CA VAL A 220 -12.26 -35.50 31.44
C VAL A 220 -11.25 -34.36 31.60
N LYS A 221 -10.29 -34.50 32.51
CA LYS A 221 -9.24 -33.48 32.71
C LYS A 221 -8.38 -33.27 31.46
N ASN A 222 -7.98 -34.36 30.79
CA ASN A 222 -7.24 -34.27 29.53
C ASN A 222 -8.05 -33.59 28.42
N ARG A 223 -9.36 -33.86 28.30
CA ARG A 223 -10.22 -33.18 27.31
C ARG A 223 -10.42 -31.70 27.62
N SER A 224 -10.55 -31.36 28.91
CA SER A 224 -10.60 -29.97 29.35
C SER A 224 -9.31 -29.20 29.04
N LEU A 225 -8.14 -29.81 29.26
CA LEU A 225 -6.84 -29.20 28.88
C LEU A 225 -6.75 -28.97 27.37
N ASN A 226 -7.10 -29.97 26.56
CA ASN A 226 -7.08 -29.84 25.10
C ASN A 226 -8.03 -28.73 24.59
N LEU A 227 -9.18 -28.54 25.25
CA LEU A 227 -10.09 -27.44 24.94
C LEU A 227 -9.47 -26.07 25.23
N ILE A 228 -8.80 -25.92 26.37
CA ILE A 228 -8.10 -24.68 26.72
C ILE A 228 -6.99 -24.38 25.71
N ASP A 229 -6.22 -25.41 25.31
CA ASP A 229 -5.18 -25.26 24.28
C ASP A 229 -5.77 -24.81 22.94
N ALA A 230 -6.89 -25.40 22.51
CA ALA A 230 -7.59 -25.00 21.30
C ALA A 230 -8.12 -23.55 21.38
N GLN A 231 -8.62 -23.13 22.54
CA GLN A 231 -9.07 -21.75 22.77
C GLN A 231 -7.90 -20.76 22.68
N LEU A 232 -6.72 -21.13 23.19
CA LEU A 232 -5.51 -20.32 23.07
C LEU A 232 -5.07 -20.19 21.60
N LYS A 233 -5.10 -21.29 20.83
CA LYS A 233 -4.84 -21.25 19.38
C LYS A 233 -5.83 -20.34 18.65
N LEU A 234 -7.13 -20.40 19.00
CA LEU A 234 -8.14 -19.51 18.42
C LEU A 234 -7.88 -18.04 18.78
N ALA A 235 -7.52 -17.74 20.02
CA ALA A 235 -7.16 -16.38 20.43
C ALA A 235 -5.96 -15.85 19.62
N LYS A 236 -4.92 -16.67 19.45
CA LYS A 236 -3.77 -16.34 18.60
C LYS A 236 -4.17 -16.08 17.15
N ALA A 237 -4.96 -16.97 16.55
CA ALA A 237 -5.41 -16.83 15.17
C ALA A 237 -6.31 -15.60 14.96
N LYS A 238 -7.11 -15.23 15.97
CA LYS A 238 -7.90 -13.98 15.96
C LYS A 238 -7.00 -12.74 15.92
N LEU A 239 -5.94 -12.71 16.73
CA LEU A 239 -4.97 -11.61 16.76
C LEU A 239 -4.17 -11.52 15.45
N GLU A 240 -3.79 -12.66 14.87
CA GLU A 240 -3.14 -12.69 13.56
C GLU A 240 -4.06 -12.17 12.45
N LEU A 241 -5.35 -12.52 12.49
CA LEU A 241 -6.34 -12.03 11.53
C LEU A 241 -6.60 -10.53 11.67
N SER A 242 -6.68 -9.99 12.90
CA SER A 242 -6.91 -8.56 13.12
C SER A 242 -5.81 -7.70 12.52
N ASN A 243 -4.57 -8.19 12.43
CA ASN A 243 -3.47 -7.45 11.79
C ASN A 243 -3.75 -7.09 10.32
N PHE A 244 -4.63 -7.82 9.65
CA PHE A 244 -5.03 -7.56 8.26
C PHE A 244 -6.30 -6.72 8.14
N LEU A 245 -7.10 -6.60 9.20
CA LEU A 245 -8.39 -5.93 9.18
C LEU A 245 -8.22 -4.45 9.56
N TRP A 246 -8.07 -3.58 8.57
CA TRP A 246 -7.95 -2.14 8.79
C TRP A 246 -9.26 -1.42 8.44
N LEU A 247 -9.60 -0.38 9.18
CA LEU A 247 -10.74 0.50 8.91
C LEU A 247 -10.30 1.84 8.27
N GLU A 248 -11.27 2.66 7.85
CA GLU A 248 -11.06 3.92 7.11
C GLU A 248 -10.05 4.88 7.74
N ASN A 249 -9.91 4.86 9.06
CA ASN A 249 -9.02 5.75 9.79
C ASN A 249 -7.62 5.17 10.04
N ASN A 250 -7.20 4.14 9.29
CA ASN A 250 -5.94 3.44 9.55
C ASN A 250 -5.91 2.87 10.99
N ILE A 251 -7.07 2.48 11.50
CA ILE A 251 -7.20 1.83 12.81
C ILE A 251 -7.26 0.32 12.53
N PRO A 252 -6.34 -0.48 13.11
CA PRO A 252 -6.36 -1.94 13.04
C PRO A 252 -7.44 -2.55 13.95
#